data_AF-A0A961TD30-F1
#
_entry.id   AF-A0A961TD30-F1
#
_cell.length_a   1.000
_cell.length_b   1.000
_cell.length_c   1.000
_cell.angle_alpha   90.00
_cell.angle_beta   90.00
_cell.angle_gamma   90.00
#
_symmetry.space_group_name_H-M   'P 1'
#
loop_
_entity.id
_entity.type
_entity.pdbx_description
1 polymer ?
#
loop_
_entity_poly.entity_id
_entity_poly.type
_entity_poly.pdbx_seq_one_letter_code
_entity_poly.pdbx_strand_id
1 'polypeptide(L)'
;MLVAAVVLSTTFLFGNQARAGENTVFLDTKDGRITIELLPELAPKHVAQIKTLVKEGFYNGIVFHRVIDGFMAQTGDPTGTGM
;
A
#
# COMPACT_ATOMS: atom_id res chain seq x y z
N MET A 1 -18.73 -26.98 41.17
CA MET A 1 -17.28 -27.06 40.88
C MET A 1 -17.10 -26.69 39.41
N LEU A 2 -17.06 -25.41 39.06
CA LEU A 2 -15.89 -24.53 39.08
C LEU A 2 -14.73 -25.07 38.22
N VAL A 3 -14.92 -24.99 36.90
CA VAL A 3 -13.82 -24.71 35.97
C VAL A 3 -14.26 -23.52 35.12
N ALA A 4 -14.03 -22.33 35.69
CA ALA A 4 -13.86 -21.11 34.93
C ALA A 4 -12.51 -21.18 34.20
N ALA A 5 -12.36 -20.35 33.16
CA ALA A 5 -11.12 -20.02 32.47
C ALA A 5 -10.66 -20.96 31.34
N VAL A 6 -11.22 -20.78 30.15
CA VAL A 6 -10.41 -20.52 28.95
C VAL A 6 -11.09 -19.40 28.13
N VAL A 7 -10.66 -18.17 28.41
CA VAL A 7 -10.37 -17.09 27.43
C VAL A 7 -11.44 -16.86 26.36
N LEU A 8 -12.45 -16.04 26.60
CA LEU A 8 -12.42 -14.57 26.46
C LEU A 8 -11.81 -14.13 25.11
N SER A 9 -12.67 -13.55 24.26
CA SER A 9 -12.30 -12.74 23.09
C SER A 9 -11.82 -13.50 21.84
N THR A 10 -12.77 -14.05 21.07
CA THR A 10 -12.68 -13.89 19.61
C THR A 10 -12.90 -12.41 19.28
N THR A 11 -11.96 -11.57 19.69
CA THR A 11 -11.71 -10.28 19.05
C THR A 11 -11.41 -10.64 17.61
N PHE A 12 -12.43 -10.56 16.75
CA PHE A 12 -12.16 -10.26 15.36
C PHE A 12 -11.27 -9.03 15.40
N LEU A 13 -9.99 -9.22 15.08
CA LEU A 13 -9.10 -8.14 14.72
C LEU A 13 -9.67 -7.59 13.41
N PHE A 14 -10.70 -6.75 13.53
CA PHE A 14 -10.99 -5.76 12.51
C PHE A 14 -9.77 -4.86 12.50
N GLY A 15 -8.76 -5.30 11.75
CA GLY A 15 -7.63 -4.47 11.39
C GLY A 15 -8.21 -3.15 10.92
N ASN A 16 -7.71 -2.07 11.51
CA ASN A 16 -8.13 -0.70 11.24
C ASN A 16 -8.31 -0.53 9.73
N GLN A 17 -9.56 -0.57 9.25
CA GLN A 17 -9.87 -0.32 7.85
C GLN A 17 -9.61 1.16 7.68
N ALA A 18 -8.39 1.51 7.24
CA ALA A 18 -8.05 2.86 6.85
C ALA A 18 -9.16 3.30 5.89
N ARG A 19 -9.98 4.27 6.33
CA ARG A 19 -11.09 4.78 5.56
C ARG A 19 -10.49 5.29 4.26
N ALA A 20 -10.68 4.55 3.17
CA ALA A 20 -10.12 4.91 1.88
C ALA A 20 -10.76 6.24 1.47
N GLY A 21 -9.97 7.32 1.53
CA GLY A 21 -10.37 8.59 0.95
C GLY A 21 -10.28 8.51 -0.58
N GLU A 22 -10.88 9.47 -1.28
CA GLU A 22 -10.75 9.57 -2.76
C GLU A 22 -9.30 9.68 -3.25
N ASN A 23 -8.37 9.99 -2.34
CA ASN A 23 -6.94 10.15 -2.58
C ASN A 23 -6.11 9.00 -1.98
N THR A 24 -6.73 7.87 -1.63
CA THR A 24 -6.01 6.69 -1.13
C THR A 24 -5.74 5.69 -2.26
N VAL A 25 -4.49 5.22 -2.36
CA VAL A 25 -4.06 4.16 -3.28
C VAL A 25 -3.58 2.96 -2.47
N PHE A 26 -3.95 1.77 -2.91
CA PHE A 26 -3.47 0.51 -2.35
C PHE A 26 -2.42 -0.10 -3.27
N LEU A 27 -1.26 -0.43 -2.70
CA LEU A 27 -0.20 -1.15 -3.36
C LEU A 27 -0.06 -2.53 -2.71
N ASP A 28 -0.53 -3.54 -3.43
CA ASP A 28 -0.43 -4.93 -2.99
C ASP A 28 0.92 -5.53 -3.41
N THR A 29 1.67 -6.01 -2.44
CA THR A 29 2.95 -6.69 -2.65
C THR A 29 2.89 -8.09 -2.06
N LYS A 30 3.86 -8.94 -2.41
CA LYS A 30 4.00 -10.29 -1.82
C LYS A 30 4.20 -10.26 -0.30
N ASP A 31 4.73 -9.16 0.24
CA ASP A 31 5.07 -9.00 1.65
C ASP A 31 3.97 -8.29 2.45
N GLY A 32 2.91 -7.83 1.76
CA GLY A 32 1.75 -7.18 2.38
C GLY A 32 1.20 -6.01 1.58
N ARG A 33 0.07 -5.47 2.06
CA ARG A 33 -0.60 -4.30 1.50
C ARG A 33 -0.03 -3.02 2.08
N ILE A 34 0.40 -2.12 1.20
CA ILE A 34 0.82 -0.76 1.54
C ILE A 34 -0.34 0.18 1.19
N THR A 35 -0.76 1.01 2.17
CA THR A 35 -1.78 2.04 1.96
C THR A 35 -1.09 3.39 1.82
N ILE A 36 -1.34 4.09 0.71
CA ILE A 36 -0.69 5.36 0.36
C ILE A 36 -1.77 6.44 0.31
N GLU A 37 -1.60 7.49 1.10
CA GLU A 37 -2.43 8.69 1.02
C GLU A 37 -1.76 9.74 0.11
N LEU A 38 -2.50 10.21 -0.89
CA LEU A 38 -2.03 11.22 -1.83
C LEU A 38 -2.44 12.61 -1.35
N LEU A 39 -1.51 13.57 -1.44
CA LEU A 39 -1.71 14.96 -1.00
C LEU A 39 -1.82 15.90 -2.22
N PRO A 40 -3.03 16.05 -2.81
CA PRO A 40 -3.21 16.88 -4.00
C PRO A 40 -2.95 18.37 -3.74
N GLU A 41 -3.04 18.84 -2.50
CA GLU A 41 -2.76 20.23 -2.14
C GLU A 41 -1.28 20.59 -2.36
N LEU A 42 -0.36 19.63 -2.14
CA LEU A 42 1.07 19.85 -2.30
C LEU A 42 1.55 19.55 -3.73
N ALA A 43 1.01 18.50 -4.35
CA ALA A 43 1.50 18.01 -5.64
C ALA A 43 0.35 17.59 -6.59
N PRO A 44 -0.51 18.53 -7.02
CA PRO A 44 -1.75 18.21 -7.74
C PRO A 44 -1.50 17.46 -9.05
N LYS A 45 -0.45 17.84 -9.79
CA LYS A 45 -0.08 17.20 -11.07
C LYS A 45 0.39 15.76 -10.88
N HIS A 46 1.21 15.50 -9.85
CA HIS A 46 1.70 14.16 -9.55
C HIS A 46 0.56 13.25 -9.09
N VAL A 47 -0.32 13.76 -8.22
CA VAL A 47 -1.50 12.99 -7.77
C VAL A 47 -2.39 12.61 -8.95
N ALA A 48 -2.66 13.55 -9.86
CA ALA A 48 -3.44 13.26 -11.06
C ALA A 48 -2.79 12.16 -11.92
N GLN A 49 -1.48 12.25 -12.16
CA GLN A 49 -0.77 11.28 -12.98
C GLN A 49 -0.70 9.89 -12.34
N ILE A 50 -0.41 9.80 -11.03
CA ILE A 50 -0.43 8.53 -10.29
C ILE A 50 -1.81 7.88 -10.36
N LYS A 51 -2.89 8.66 -10.17
CA LYS A 51 -4.25 8.13 -10.28
C LYS A 51 -4.55 7.57 -11.66
N THR A 52 -4.11 8.24 -12.73
CA THR A 52 -4.28 7.75 -14.10
C THR A 52 -3.55 6.44 -14.32
N LEU A 53 -2.25 6.37 -14.00
CA LEU A 53 -1.44 5.18 -14.19
C LEU A 53 -1.93 3.98 -13.36
N VAL A 54 -2.40 4.22 -12.13
CA VAL A 54 -3.02 3.18 -11.29
C VAL A 54 -4.31 2.65 -11.92
N LYS A 55 -5.18 3.52 -12.44
CA LYS A 55 -6.43 3.11 -13.12
C LYS A 55 -6.16 2.31 -14.39
N GLU A 56 -5.08 2.62 -15.10
CA GLU A 56 -4.62 1.88 -16.27
C GLU A 56 -3.92 0.56 -15.92
N GLY A 57 -3.68 0.30 -14.63
CA GLY A 57 -3.00 -0.90 -14.17
C GLY A 57 -1.51 -0.93 -14.49
N PHE A 58 -0.90 0.22 -14.80
CA PHE A 58 0.50 0.34 -15.25
C PHE A 58 1.50 -0.31 -14.28
N TYR A 59 1.26 -0.17 -12.98
CA TYR A 59 2.17 -0.68 -11.94
C TYR A 59 2.00 -2.18 -11.64
N ASN A 60 1.02 -2.85 -12.23
CA ASN A 60 0.77 -4.27 -11.97
C ASN A 60 1.92 -5.12 -12.50
N GLY A 61 2.53 -5.93 -11.64
CA GLY A 61 3.66 -6.79 -12.00
C GLY A 61 5.01 -6.09 -12.09
N ILE A 62 5.08 -4.79 -11.82
CA ILE A 62 6.36 -4.06 -11.77
C ILE A 62 7.11 -4.40 -10.48
N VAL A 63 8.39 -4.72 -10.62
CA VAL A 63 9.29 -5.03 -9.51
C VAL A 63 9.95 -3.77 -8.93
N PHE A 64 10.31 -3.84 -7.65
CA PHE A 64 11.23 -2.87 -7.06
C PHE A 64 12.65 -3.17 -7.57
N HIS A 65 13.13 -2.39 -8.53
CA HIS A 65 14.45 -2.60 -9.16
C HIS A 65 15.61 -2.05 -8.31
N ARG A 66 15.32 -1.16 -7.34
CA ARG A 66 16.34 -0.59 -6.46
C ARG A 66 15.84 -0.45 -5.04
N VAL A 67 16.48 -1.15 -4.11
CA VAL A 67 16.17 -1.11 -2.68
C VAL A 67 17.47 -0.85 -1.91
N ILE A 68 17.50 0.23 -1.14
CA ILE A 68 18.62 0.59 -0.28
C ILE A 68 18.10 0.59 1.16
N ASP A 69 18.68 -0.29 1.98
CA ASP A 69 18.30 -0.44 3.38
C ASP A 69 18.51 0.87 4.16
N GLY A 70 17.55 1.20 5.02
CA GLY A 70 17.53 2.45 5.76
C GLY A 70 17.33 3.73 4.93
N PHE A 71 17.07 3.63 3.62
CA PHE A 71 16.88 4.80 2.77
C PHE A 71 15.58 4.76 1.96
N MET A 72 15.51 3.95 0.89
CA MET A 72 14.33 3.90 0.03
C MET A 72 14.24 2.64 -0.83
N ALA A 73 13.00 2.34 -1.24
CA ALA A 73 12.68 1.37 -2.29
C ALA A 73 12.08 2.10 -3.50
N GLN A 74 12.62 1.85 -4.68
CA GLN A 74 12.26 2.50 -5.94
C GLN A 74 11.66 1.46 -6.90
N THR A 75 10.54 1.85 -7.52
CA THR A 75 9.74 1.06 -8.47
C THR A 75 9.21 1.97 -9.58
N GLY A 76 8.42 1.43 -10.50
CA GLY A 76 7.74 2.18 -11.56
C GLY A 76 8.44 2.19 -12.91
N ASP A 77 9.46 1.35 -13.10
CA ASP A 77 10.09 1.10 -14.39
C ASP A 77 9.53 -0.21 -14.99
N PRO A 78 8.78 -0.18 -16.11
CA PRO A 78 8.25 -1.36 -16.78
C PRO A 78 9.32 -2.32 -17.28
N THR A 79 10.51 -1.80 -17.59
CA THR A 79 11.65 -2.61 -18.04
C THR A 79 12.38 -3.27 -16.88
N GLY A 80 12.17 -2.77 -15.65
CA GLY A 80 12.84 -3.22 -14.43
C GLY A 80 14.36 -3.00 -14.45
N THR A 81 14.88 -2.19 -15.38
CA THR A 81 16.31 -1.96 -15.56
C THR A 81 16.84 -0.85 -14.66
N GLY A 82 15.98 0.05 -14.18
CA GLY A 82 16.32 1.15 -13.29
C GLY A 82 17.23 2.20 -13.93
N MET A 83 17.27 2.28 -15.26
CA MET A 83 18.07 3.24 -16.06
C MET A 83 17.29 4.49 -16.45
#